data_AF-C5J5Q7-F1
#
_entry.id   AF-C5J5Q7-F1
#
_cell.length_a   1.000
_cell.length_b   1.000
_cell.length_c   1.000
_cell.angle_alpha   90.00
_cell.angle_beta   90.00
_cell.angle_gamma   90.00
#
_symmetry.space_group_name_H-M   'P 1'
#
loop_
_entity.id
_entity.type
_entity.pdbx_description
1 polymer ?
#
loop_
_entity_poly.entity_id
_entity_poly.type
_entity_poly.pdbx_seq_one_letter_code
_entity_poly.pdbx_strand_id
1 'polypeptide(L)'
;MKEKIIKELVKIYDHEQKKLENKSLEELNEILEQAKEDKIRLKSNPNKFFYIKSLPKPKEVKTTTSTKAGAIVFIAFVLTLLLAGALFFIIAFTNNRG
;
A
#
# COMPACT_ATOMS: atom_id res chain seq x y z
N MET A 1 -14.04 -32.80 8.06
CA MET A 1 -13.02 -31.74 7.80
C MET A 1 -13.68 -30.41 7.48
N LYS A 2 -14.63 -30.38 6.52
CA LYS A 2 -15.47 -29.23 6.15
C LYS A 2 -16.11 -28.48 7.34
N GLU A 3 -16.73 -29.21 8.29
CA GLU A 3 -17.39 -28.61 9.45
C GLU A 3 -16.44 -27.87 10.42
N LYS A 4 -15.17 -28.29 10.50
CA LYS A 4 -14.17 -27.60 11.35
C LYS A 4 -13.84 -26.23 10.78
N ILE A 5 -13.68 -26.15 9.45
CA ILE A 5 -13.40 -24.91 8.71
C ILE A 5 -14.59 -23.95 8.82
N ILE A 6 -15.82 -24.45 8.66
CA ILE A 6 -17.04 -23.64 8.83
C ILE A 6 -17.14 -23.09 10.26
N LYS A 7 -16.89 -23.92 11.29
CA LYS A 7 -16.88 -23.45 12.69
C LYS A 7 -15.82 -22.38 12.93
N GLU A 8 -14.66 -22.50 12.31
CA GLU A 8 -13.58 -21.51 12.41
C GLU A 8 -13.98 -20.18 11.74
N LEU A 9 -14.54 -20.24 10.53
CA LEU A 9 -15.03 -19.08 9.78
C LEU A 9 -16.17 -18.33 10.51
N VAL A 10 -17.10 -19.07 11.11
CA VAL A 10 -18.21 -18.47 11.87
C VAL A 10 -17.73 -17.89 13.20
N LYS A 11 -16.92 -18.63 13.98
CA LYS A 11 -16.51 -18.18 15.33
C LYS A 11 -15.41 -17.13 15.35
N ILE A 12 -14.44 -17.24 14.43
CA ILE A 12 -13.24 -16.39 14.45
C ILE A 12 -13.39 -15.19 13.50
N TYR A 13 -14.15 -15.37 12.42
CA TYR A 13 -14.27 -14.38 11.34
C TYR A 13 -15.71 -13.86 11.12
N ASP A 14 -16.65 -14.20 12.00
CA ASP A 14 -18.04 -13.67 11.99
C ASP A 14 -18.81 -13.91 10.67
N HIS A 15 -18.44 -14.93 9.89
CA HIS A 15 -19.15 -15.24 8.65
C HIS A 15 -20.51 -15.91 8.90
N GLU A 16 -21.49 -15.63 8.03
CA GLU A 16 -22.81 -16.27 8.09
C GLU A 16 -22.73 -17.75 7.71
N GLN A 17 -23.08 -18.62 8.66
CA GLN A 17 -23.07 -20.07 8.48
C GLN A 17 -23.88 -20.53 7.25
N LYS A 18 -25.03 -19.91 6.99
CA LYS A 18 -25.91 -20.21 5.85
C LYS A 18 -25.25 -20.01 4.49
N LYS A 19 -24.25 -19.12 4.38
CA LYS A 19 -23.51 -18.87 3.12
C LYS A 19 -22.34 -19.84 2.92
N LEU A 20 -21.91 -20.52 3.98
CA LEU A 20 -20.74 -21.41 3.98
C LEU A 20 -21.11 -22.88 3.77
N GLU A 21 -22.32 -23.28 4.14
CA GLU A 21 -22.79 -24.68 4.02
C GLU A 21 -22.90 -25.15 2.55
N ASN A 22 -23.27 -24.24 1.65
CA ASN A 22 -23.42 -24.51 0.22
C ASN A 22 -22.09 -24.46 -0.58
N LYS A 23 -20.97 -24.12 0.06
CA LYS A 23 -19.67 -23.96 -0.62
C LYS A 23 -18.89 -25.25 -0.70
N SER A 24 -18.03 -25.39 -1.71
CA SER A 24 -17.11 -26.51 -1.83
C SER A 24 -16.02 -26.45 -0.75
N LEU A 25 -15.31 -27.55 -0.54
CA LEU A 25 -14.23 -27.60 0.44
C LEU A 25 -13.03 -26.72 0.04
N GLU A 26 -12.80 -26.58 -1.27
CA GLU A 26 -11.78 -25.68 -1.85
C GLU A 26 -12.17 -24.22 -1.65
N GLU A 27 -13.42 -23.84 -1.94
CA GLU A 27 -13.91 -22.48 -1.72
C GLU A 27 -13.87 -22.08 -0.23
N LEU A 28 -14.13 -23.03 0.66
CA LEU A 28 -14.04 -22.82 2.11
C LEU A 28 -12.60 -22.55 2.56
N ASN A 29 -11.61 -23.20 1.94
CA ASN A 29 -10.20 -22.94 2.21
C ASN A 29 -9.75 -21.58 1.67
N GLU A 30 -10.17 -21.20 0.47
CA GLU A 30 -9.87 -19.88 -0.09
C GLU A 30 -10.43 -18.75 0.78
N ILE A 31 -11.68 -18.88 1.24
CA ILE A 31 -12.30 -17.88 2.13
C ILE A 31 -11.55 -17.81 3.46
N LEU A 32 -11.09 -18.95 3.98
CA LEU A 32 -10.32 -18.99 5.22
C LEU A 32 -8.94 -18.35 5.07
N GLU A 33 -8.27 -18.53 3.92
CA GLU A 33 -7.02 -17.82 3.62
C GLU A 33 -7.24 -16.31 3.47
N GLN A 34 -8.26 -15.88 2.72
CA GLN A 34 -8.58 -14.46 2.58
C GLN A 34 -8.92 -13.81 3.93
N ALA A 35 -9.71 -14.48 4.76
CA ALA A 35 -10.08 -13.98 6.08
C ALA A 35 -8.86 -13.86 7.03
N LYS A 36 -7.89 -14.80 6.93
CA LYS A 36 -6.60 -14.70 7.63
C LYS A 36 -5.80 -13.50 7.17
N GLU A 37 -5.67 -13.32 5.85
CA GLU A 37 -4.88 -12.24 5.26
C GLU A 37 -5.46 -10.87 5.61
N ASP A 38 -6.79 -10.72 5.51
CA ASP A 38 -7.51 -9.52 5.89
C ASP A 38 -7.27 -9.14 7.36
N LYS A 39 -7.29 -10.13 8.27
CA LYS A 39 -7.04 -9.92 9.69
C LYS A 39 -5.59 -9.48 9.96
N ILE A 40 -4.64 -10.02 9.20
CA ILE A 40 -3.22 -9.63 9.27
C ILE A 40 -3.06 -8.20 8.76
N ARG A 41 -3.65 -7.86 7.61
CA ARG A 41 -3.64 -6.50 7.04
C ARG A 41 -4.26 -5.48 8.01
N LEU A 42 -5.39 -5.81 8.63
CA LEU A 42 -6.02 -4.95 9.63
C LEU A 42 -5.16 -4.78 10.90
N LYS A 43 -4.49 -5.85 11.36
CA LYS A 43 -3.60 -5.79 12.52
C LYS A 43 -2.35 -4.96 12.25
N SER A 44 -1.83 -5.01 11.02
CA SER A 44 -0.67 -4.26 10.56
C SER A 44 -0.99 -2.78 10.29
N ASN A 45 -2.26 -2.44 10.07
CA ASN A 45 -2.66 -1.07 9.82
C ASN A 45 -2.56 -0.21 11.10
N PRO A 46 -1.71 0.83 11.13
CA PRO A 46 -1.59 1.71 12.29
C PRO A 46 -2.89 2.47 12.62
N ASN A 47 -3.78 2.64 11.64
CA ASN A 47 -5.09 3.28 11.79
C ASN A 47 -6.24 2.32 12.11
N LYS A 48 -5.94 1.10 12.60
CA LYS A 48 -6.95 0.07 12.96
C LYS A 48 -8.03 0.53 13.93
N PHE A 49 -7.75 1.54 14.77
CA PHE A 49 -8.70 2.08 15.76
C PHE A 49 -9.96 2.70 15.11
N PHE A 50 -9.86 3.15 13.87
CA PHE A 50 -10.99 3.73 13.12
C PHE A 50 -11.78 2.69 12.31
N TYR A 51 -11.32 1.44 12.27
CA TYR A 51 -12.06 0.35 11.61
C TYR A 51 -13.14 -0.19 12.53
N ILE A 52 -14.30 0.46 12.49
CA ILE A 52 -15.53 -0.08 13.08
C ILE A 52 -16.01 -1.22 12.17
N LYS A 53 -16.37 -2.38 12.75
CA LYS A 53 -16.80 -3.59 12.01
C LYS A 53 -17.90 -3.36 10.96
N SER A 54 -18.67 -2.27 11.07
CA SER A 54 -19.77 -1.90 10.16
C SER A 54 -19.36 -1.00 8.99
N LEU A 55 -18.12 -0.48 8.97
CA LEU A 55 -17.67 0.38 7.89
C LEU A 55 -17.23 -0.45 6.68
N PRO A 56 -17.60 -0.04 5.45
CA PRO A 56 -17.13 -0.71 4.25
C PRO A 56 -15.60 -0.66 4.22
N LYS A 57 -14.96 -1.79 3.87
CA LYS A 57 -13.51 -1.86 3.71
C LYS A 57 -13.06 -0.71 2.80
N PRO A 58 -12.03 0.07 3.18
CA PRO A 58 -11.57 1.17 2.35
C PRO A 58 -11.17 0.61 0.99
N LYS A 59 -11.70 1.20 -0.07
CA LYS A 59 -11.31 0.85 -1.44
C LYS A 59 -9.81 1.05 -1.54
N GLU A 60 -9.10 0.05 -2.06
CA GLU A 60 -7.70 0.20 -2.45
C GLU A 60 -7.63 1.27 -3.54
N VAL A 61 -7.36 2.51 -3.15
CA VAL A 61 -7.19 3.62 -4.07
C VAL A 61 -5.84 3.39 -4.73
N LYS A 62 -5.83 3.05 -6.01
CA LYS A 62 -4.58 3.03 -6.78
C LYS A 62 -4.00 4.44 -6.74
N THR A 63 -3.00 4.65 -5.90
CA THR A 63 -2.29 5.92 -5.81
C THR A 63 -1.59 6.16 -7.13
N THR A 64 -2.09 7.10 -7.93
CA THR A 64 -1.48 7.49 -9.21
C THR A 64 -0.30 8.42 -8.92
N THR A 65 0.74 7.92 -8.26
CA THR A 65 1.97 8.69 -8.10
C THR A 65 2.65 8.80 -9.46
N SER A 66 2.64 9.99 -10.06
CA SER A 66 3.28 10.26 -11.35
C SER A 66 4.81 10.29 -11.19
N THR A 67 5.43 9.11 -11.15
CA THR A 67 6.89 8.92 -11.07
C THR A 67 7.63 9.58 -12.24
N LYS A 68 7.01 9.63 -13.42
CA LYS A 68 7.58 10.26 -14.62
C LYS A 68 7.72 11.78 -14.48
N ALA A 69 6.70 12.45 -13.93
CA ALA A 69 6.75 13.90 -13.71
C ALA A 69 7.78 14.26 -12.61
N GLY A 70 7.85 13.46 -11.55
CA GLY A 70 8.84 13.65 -10.48
C GLY A 70 10.28 13.55 -10.96
N ALA A 71 10.59 12.61 -11.86
CA ALA A 71 11.93 12.45 -12.42
C ALA A 71 12.38 13.66 -13.24
N ILE A 72 11.47 14.26 -14.03
CA ILE A 72 11.76 15.44 -14.84
C ILE A 72 12.13 16.64 -13.96
N VAL A 73 11.36 16.87 -12.88
CA VAL A 73 11.62 17.96 -11.92
C VAL A 73 12.96 17.77 -11.21
N PHE A 74 13.28 16.53 -10.81
CA PHE A 74 14.56 16.22 -10.17
C PHE A 74 15.75 16.50 -11.09
N ILE A 75 15.69 16.07 -12.34
CA ILE A 75 16.76 16.29 -13.33
C ILE A 75 16.94 17.78 -13.61
N ALA A 76 15.85 18.53 -13.77
CA ALA A 76 15.90 19.98 -13.99
C ALA A 76 16.57 20.71 -12.81
N PHE A 77 16.26 20.30 -11.58
CA PHE A 77 16.88 20.86 -10.37
C PHE A 77 18.39 20.59 -10.32
N VAL A 78 18.82 19.35 -10.55
CA VAL A 78 20.24 18.97 -10.54
C VAL A 78 21.03 19.74 -11.61
N LEU A 79 20.48 19.88 -12.82
CA LEU A 79 21.11 20.66 -13.90
C LEU A 79 21.29 22.13 -13.52
N THR A 80 20.26 22.72 -12.92
CA THR A 80 20.31 24.12 -12.47
C THR A 80 21.40 24.32 -11.42
N LEU A 81 21.52 23.37 -10.49
CA LEU A 81 22.56 23.41 -9.44
C LEU A 81 23.97 23.32 -10.03
N LEU A 82 24.17 22.44 -11.03
CA LEU A 82 25.45 22.30 -11.73
C LEU A 82 25.80 23.56 -12.53
N LEU A 83 24.84 24.16 -13.23
CA LEU A 83 25.07 25.42 -13.94
C LEU A 83 25.46 26.55 -12.99
N ALA A 84 24.74 26.68 -11.88
CA ALA A 84 25.08 27.68 -10.85
C ALA A 84 26.49 27.45 -10.30
N GLY A 85 26.85 26.20 -9.99
CA GLY A 85 28.20 25.85 -9.57
C GLY A 85 29.25 26.21 -10.62
N ALA A 86 29.03 25.87 -11.88
CA ALA A 86 29.94 26.20 -12.98
C ALA A 86 30.13 27.71 -13.15
N LEU A 87 29.05 28.50 -13.03
CA LEU A 87 29.11 29.97 -13.04
C LEU A 87 30.01 30.51 -11.92
N PHE A 88 29.84 30.02 -10.68
CA PHE A 88 30.71 30.42 -9.57
C PHE A 88 32.17 30.03 -9.80
N PHE A 89 32.44 28.85 -10.37
CA PHE A 89 33.82 28.45 -10.73
C PHE A 89 34.43 29.36 -11.78
N ILE A 90 33.69 29.73 -12.83
CA ILE A 90 34.16 30.63 -13.87
C ILE A 90 34.45 32.01 -13.27
N ILE A 91 33.54 32.55 -12.46
CA ILE A 91 33.74 33.84 -11.79
C ILE A 91 34.97 33.80 -10.89
N ALA A 92 35.13 32.75 -10.07
CA ALA A 92 36.28 32.58 -9.20
C ALA A 92 37.61 32.51 -9.97
N PHE A 93 37.66 31.77 -11.09
CA PHE A 93 38.86 31.67 -11.92
C PHE A 93 39.19 32.98 -12.65
N THR A 94 38.17 33.69 -13.14
CA THR A 94 38.36 34.99 -13.80
C THR A 94 38.82 36.05 -12.80
N ASN A 95 38.23 36.08 -11.60
CA ASN A 95 38.58 37.03 -10.55
C ASN A 95 39.95 36.77 -9.91
N ASN A 96 40.50 35.55 -10.03
CA ASN A 96 41.82 35.18 -9.52
C ASN A 96 42.95 35.36 -10.56
N ARG A 97 42.61 35.69 -11.82
CA ARG A 97 43.55 35.97 -12.91
C ARG A 97 43.66 37.46 -13.24
N GLY A 98 42.82 38.29 -12.64
CA GLY A 98 42.87 39.76 -12.71
C GLY A 98 43.66 40.37 -11.57
#